data_AF-A0A640SNI1-F1
#
_entry.id   AF-A0A640SNI1-F1
#
_cell.length_a   1.000
_cell.length_b   1.000
_cell.length_c   1.000
_cell.angle_alpha   90.00
_cell.angle_beta   90.00
_cell.angle_gamma   90.00
#
_symmetry.space_group_name_H-M   'P 1'
#
loop_
_entity.id
_entity.type
_entity.pdbx_description
1 polymer ?
#
loop_
_entity_poly.entity_id
_entity_poly.type
_entity_poly.pdbx_seq_one_letter_code
_entity_poly.pdbx_strand_id
1 'polypeptide(L)'
;MALALRSTEDCEVVHLTGRPERCRRDTVAWLAQHGLPDGRLWMRPNHDRRPARHTKLEILRRIARDREVRQVVDDDELVCDACEEAGFRVIRARWTTPSETLRDAQQRAGRT
;
A
#
# COMPACT_ATOMS: atom_id res chain seq x y z
N MET A 1 -3.99 -12.66 -4.94
CA MET A 1 -5.15 -12.38 -5.82
C MET A 1 -6.47 -12.71 -5.13
N ALA A 2 -6.66 -13.94 -4.66
CA ALA A 2 -7.93 -14.36 -4.05
C ALA A 2 -8.37 -13.55 -2.81
N LEU A 3 -7.43 -13.04 -1.99
CA LEU A 3 -7.78 -12.19 -0.83
C LEU A 3 -8.44 -10.86 -1.23
N ALA A 4 -7.87 -10.17 -2.22
CA ALA A 4 -8.41 -8.89 -2.69
C ALA A 4 -9.79 -9.09 -3.32
N LEU A 5 -9.95 -10.12 -4.17
CA LEU A 5 -11.23 -10.42 -4.81
C LEU A 5 -12.33 -10.77 -3.81
N ARG A 6 -12.07 -11.68 -2.85
CA ARG A 6 -13.04 -11.99 -1.79
C ARG A 6 -13.39 -10.76 -0.95
N SER A 7 -12.43 -9.86 -0.73
CA SER A 7 -12.71 -8.64 0.03
C SER A 7 -13.67 -7.70 -0.70
N THR A 8 -13.80 -7.78 -2.04
CA THR A 8 -14.78 -6.97 -2.79
C THR A 8 -16.23 -7.37 -2.55
N GLU A 9 -16.49 -8.55 -1.97
CA GLU A 9 -17.85 -9.01 -1.66
C GLU A 9 -18.48 -8.17 -0.54
N ASP A 10 -17.68 -7.75 0.44
CA ASP A 10 -18.14 -7.03 1.64
C ASP A 10 -17.51 -5.64 1.82
N CYS A 11 -16.48 -5.29 1.04
CA CYS A 11 -15.69 -4.07 1.22
C CYS A 11 -15.27 -3.44 -0.10
N GLU A 12 -15.14 -2.11 -0.10
CA GLU A 12 -14.43 -1.43 -1.17
C GLU A 12 -12.92 -1.73 -1.08
N VAL A 13 -12.34 -2.24 -2.14
CA VAL A 13 -10.88 -2.45 -2.24
C VAL A 13 -10.24 -1.22 -2.87
N VAL A 14 -9.33 -0.59 -2.12
CA VAL A 14 -8.50 0.52 -2.60
C VAL A 14 -7.04 0.11 -2.60
N HIS A 15 -6.28 0.64 -3.56
CA HIS A 15 -4.85 0.38 -3.70
C HIS A 15 -4.05 1.54 -3.14
N LEU A 16 -3.00 1.23 -2.37
CA LEU A 16 -2.05 2.21 -1.84
C LEU A 16 -0.64 1.74 -2.16
N THR A 17 0.13 2.53 -2.90
CA THR A 17 1.49 2.17 -3.30
C THR A 17 2.51 3.25 -2.96
N GLY A 18 3.72 2.80 -2.63
CA GLY A 18 4.88 3.69 -2.48
C GLY A 18 5.44 4.20 -3.81
N ARG A 19 4.95 3.69 -4.96
CA ARG A 19 5.32 4.22 -6.28
C ARG A 19 4.90 5.69 -6.40
N PRO A 20 5.73 6.53 -7.03
CA PRO A 20 5.41 7.94 -7.21
C PRO A 20 4.28 8.14 -8.24
N GLU A 21 3.54 9.23 -8.10
CA GLU A 21 2.41 9.62 -8.94
C GLU A 21 2.72 9.61 -10.46
N ARG A 22 3.95 9.96 -10.86
CA ARG A 22 4.40 9.90 -12.27
C ARG A 22 4.29 8.51 -12.90
N CYS A 23 4.28 7.46 -12.08
CA CYS A 23 4.13 6.07 -12.52
C CYS A 23 2.68 5.59 -12.51
N ARG A 24 1.68 6.48 -12.37
CA ARG A 24 0.27 6.10 -12.26
C ARG A 24 -0.20 5.24 -13.43
N ARG A 25 0.05 5.67 -14.66
CA ARG A 25 -0.38 4.94 -15.87
C ARG A 25 0.14 3.51 -15.88
N ASP A 26 1.44 3.35 -15.65
CA ASP A 26 2.09 2.04 -15.66
C ASP A 26 1.61 1.16 -14.49
N THR A 27 1.31 1.77 -13.34
CA THR A 27 0.76 1.07 -12.18
C THR A 27 -0.66 0.58 -12.45
N VAL A 28 -1.53 1.41 -13.01
CA VAL A 28 -2.90 1.02 -13.38
C VAL A 28 -2.89 -0.11 -14.41
N ALA A 29 -2.06 0.00 -15.46
CA ALA A 29 -1.91 -1.05 -16.46
C ALA A 29 -1.45 -2.38 -15.85
N TRP A 30 -0.49 -2.33 -14.91
CA TRP A 30 -0.02 -3.52 -14.21
C TRP A 30 -1.11 -4.15 -13.33
N LEU A 31 -1.89 -3.34 -12.60
CA LEU A 31 -3.01 -3.83 -11.78
C LEU A 31 -4.05 -4.57 -12.63
N ALA A 32 -4.45 -3.96 -13.75
CA ALA A 32 -5.42 -4.53 -14.69
C ALA A 32 -4.90 -5.81 -15.33
N GLN A 33 -3.63 -5.84 -15.77
CA GLN A 33 -3.01 -7.03 -16.36
C GLN A 33 -3.02 -8.23 -15.41
N HIS A 34 -2.92 -7.99 -14.10
CA HIS A 34 -2.96 -9.05 -13.10
C HIS A 34 -4.39 -9.34 -12.62
N GLY A 35 -5.43 -8.67 -13.12
CA GLY A 35 -6.80 -8.92 -12.68
C GLY A 35 -7.07 -8.50 -11.22
N LEU A 36 -6.37 -7.48 -10.74
CA LEU A 36 -6.68 -6.87 -9.44
C LEU A 36 -7.95 -6.01 -9.59
N PRO A 37 -8.80 -5.92 -8.54
CA PRO A 37 -10.00 -5.11 -8.60
C PRO A 37 -9.70 -3.67 -9.02
N ASP A 38 -10.50 -3.14 -9.95
CA ASP A 38 -10.52 -1.72 -10.23
C ASP A 38 -10.94 -0.95 -8.98
N GLY A 39 -10.35 0.22 -8.76
CA GLY A 39 -10.63 1.00 -7.57
C GLY A 39 -9.75 2.22 -7.42
N ARG A 40 -9.95 2.94 -6.32
CA ARG A 40 -9.14 4.11 -6.00
C ARG A 40 -7.69 3.69 -5.79
N LEU A 41 -6.78 4.40 -6.46
CA LEU A 41 -5.34 4.23 -6.34
C LEU A 41 -4.71 5.48 -5.71
N TRP A 42 -4.23 5.31 -4.48
CA TRP A 42 -3.43 6.27 -3.76
C TRP A 42 -1.95 5.99 -3.98
N MET A 43 -1.19 7.05 -4.28
CA MET A 43 0.23 6.93 -4.60
C MET A 43 1.02 7.99 -3.84
N ARG A 44 2.33 7.79 -3.78
CA ARG A 44 3.27 8.74 -3.20
C ARG A 44 3.36 10.01 -4.08
N PRO A 45 3.26 11.22 -3.51
CA PRO A 45 3.55 12.45 -4.25
C PRO A 45 4.95 12.43 -4.88
N ASN A 46 5.10 12.97 -6.09
CA ASN A 46 6.36 12.89 -6.85
C ASN A 46 7.60 13.43 -6.12
N HIS A 47 7.42 14.40 -5.22
CA HIS A 47 8.48 15.06 -4.47
C HIS A 47 8.74 14.43 -3.09
N ASP A 48 7.90 13.50 -2.64
CA ASP A 48 8.03 12.88 -1.32
C ASP A 48 9.08 11.76 -1.36
N ARG A 49 10.21 11.95 -0.68
CA ARG A 49 11.29 10.95 -0.56
C ARG A 49 11.31 10.23 0.79
N ARG A 50 10.39 10.54 1.71
CA ARG A 50 10.37 9.94 3.05
C ARG A 50 10.20 8.40 2.97
N PRO A 51 10.63 7.61 3.95
CA PRO A 51 10.36 6.17 3.98
C PRO A 51 8.87 5.82 3.80
N ALA A 52 8.58 4.71 3.13
CA ALA A 52 7.21 4.33 2.73
C ALA A 52 6.18 4.34 3.86
N ARG A 53 6.57 3.88 5.07
CA ARG A 53 5.71 3.91 6.26
C ARG A 53 5.11 5.29 6.55
N HIS A 54 5.84 6.38 6.33
CA HIS A 54 5.33 7.72 6.62
C HIS A 54 4.23 8.12 5.64
N THR A 55 4.50 8.03 4.34
CA THR A 55 3.52 8.38 3.30
C THR A 55 2.30 7.45 3.35
N LYS A 56 2.51 6.14 3.52
CA LYS A 56 1.41 5.17 3.59
C LYS A 56 0.53 5.42 4.82
N LEU A 57 1.12 5.62 6.00
CA LEU A 57 0.37 5.89 7.22
C LEU A 57 -0.39 7.21 7.17
N GLU A 58 0.20 8.26 6.58
CA GLU A 58 -0.45 9.55 6.36
C GLU A 58 -1.69 9.40 5.48
N ILE A 59 -1.59 8.67 4.37
CA ILE A 59 -2.71 8.40 3.47
C ILE A 59 -3.77 7.53 4.15
N LEU A 60 -3.38 6.47 4.86
CA LEU A 60 -4.30 5.61 5.60
C LEU A 60 -5.11 6.40 6.63
N ARG A 61 -4.45 7.27 7.41
CA ARG A 61 -5.13 8.16 8.37
C ARG A 61 -6.10 9.11 7.67
N ARG A 62 -5.77 9.60 6.47
CA ARG A 62 -6.69 10.42 5.68
C ARG A 62 -7.93 9.63 5.24
N ILE A 63 -7.75 8.41 4.73
CA ILE A 63 -8.86 7.53 4.36
C ILE A 63 -9.74 7.25 5.58
N ALA A 64 -9.12 6.95 6.73
CA ALA A 64 -9.79 6.62 7.98
C ALA A 64 -10.63 7.76 8.59
N ARG A 65 -10.46 9.01 8.12
CA ARG A 65 -11.32 10.13 8.53
C ARG A 65 -12.71 10.05 7.93
N ASP A 66 -12.81 9.56 6.70
CA ASP A 66 -14.05 9.56 5.94
C ASP A 66 -14.69 8.17 5.84
N ARG A 67 -13.91 7.11 6.14
CA ARG A 67 -14.32 5.71 5.96
C ARG A 67 -13.71 4.80 7.04
N GLU A 68 -14.40 3.72 7.37
CA GLU A 68 -13.83 2.65 8.18
C GLU A 68 -12.80 1.86 7.36
N VAL A 69 -11.59 1.71 7.89
CA VAL A 69 -10.55 0.84 7.32
C VAL A 69 -10.61 -0.52 8.02
N ARG A 70 -11.34 -1.48 7.43
CA ARG A 70 -11.52 -2.82 8.01
C ARG A 70 -10.21 -3.58 8.20
N GLN A 71 -9.31 -3.48 7.22
CA GLN A 71 -8.01 -4.14 7.23
C GLN A 71 -7.04 -3.49 6.24
N VAL A 72 -5.75 -3.56 6.55
CA VAL A 72 -4.63 -3.16 5.68
C VAL A 72 -3.84 -4.42 5.31
N VAL A 73 -3.43 -4.56 4.05
CA VAL A 73 -2.61 -5.69 3.58
C VAL A 73 -1.30 -5.13 3.03
N ASP A 74 -0.16 -5.49 3.62
CA ASP A 74 1.17 -5.01 3.22
C ASP A 74 2.25 -6.07 3.50
N ASP A 75 3.32 -6.09 2.73
CA ASP A 75 4.46 -6.99 2.90
C ASP A 75 5.69 -6.31 3.54
N ASP A 76 5.73 -4.97 3.60
CA ASP A 76 6.79 -4.26 4.30
C ASP A 76 6.52 -4.26 5.81
N GLU A 77 7.35 -4.97 6.58
CA GLU A 77 7.14 -5.10 8.03
C GLU A 77 7.17 -3.74 8.75
N LEU A 78 7.97 -2.77 8.30
CA LEU A 78 7.99 -1.44 8.94
C LEU A 78 6.70 -0.65 8.67
N VAL A 79 6.02 -0.93 7.56
CA VAL A 79 4.69 -0.37 7.29
C VAL A 79 3.66 -1.08 8.16
N CYS A 80 3.74 -2.41 8.26
CA CYS A 80 2.84 -3.21 9.08
C CYS A 80 2.89 -2.78 10.55
N ASP A 81 4.09 -2.68 11.13
CA ASP A 81 4.31 -2.25 12.51
C ASP A 81 3.71 -0.87 12.75
N ALA A 82 4.00 0.10 11.86
CA ALA A 82 3.48 1.46 11.98
C ALA A 82 1.95 1.55 11.83
N CYS A 83 1.33 0.65 11.07
CA CYS A 83 -0.13 0.58 10.93
C CYS A 83 -0.77 -0.04 12.18
N GLU A 84 -0.20 -1.12 12.71
CA GLU A 84 -0.66 -1.76 13.96
C GLU A 84 -0.54 -0.79 15.15
N GLU A 85 0.59 -0.06 15.28
CA GLU A 85 0.79 0.99 16.28
C GLU A 85 -0.26 2.11 16.18
N ALA A 86 -0.74 2.39 14.96
CA ALA A 86 -1.78 3.37 14.71
C ALA A 86 -3.21 2.83 14.89
N GLY A 87 -3.36 1.57 15.33
CA GLY A 87 -4.65 0.93 15.62
C GLY A 87 -5.33 0.29 14.41
N PHE A 88 -4.64 0.14 13.27
CA PHE A 88 -5.20 -0.55 12.12
C PHE A 88 -5.03 -2.07 12.26
N ARG A 89 -6.05 -2.82 11.83
CA ARG A 89 -5.92 -4.26 11.63
C ARG A 89 -5.06 -4.52 10.40
N VAL A 90 -3.94 -5.23 10.56
CA VAL A 90 -3.01 -5.56 9.46
C VAL A 90 -3.03 -7.05 9.15
N ILE A 91 -3.02 -7.38 7.86
CA ILE A 91 -2.72 -8.71 7.33
C ILE A 91 -1.35 -8.62 6.67
N ARG A 92 -0.33 -9.19 7.32
CA ARG A 92 1.04 -9.19 6.79
C ARG A 92 1.16 -10.18 5.64
N ALA A 93 1.44 -9.67 4.44
CA ALA A 93 1.47 -10.45 3.20
C ALA A 93 2.75 -11.28 3.03
N ARG A 94 2.99 -12.25 3.93
CA ARG A 94 4.20 -13.10 3.94
C ARG A 94 4.25 -14.15 2.81
N TRP A 95 3.22 -14.22 1.98
CA TRP A 95 3.15 -15.10 0.82
C TRP A 95 3.77 -14.48 -0.44
N THR A 96 4.26 -13.24 -0.36
CA THR A 96 5.16 -12.67 -1.37
C THR A 96 6.57 -13.14 -1.03
N THR A 97 7.36 -13.57 -2.02
CA THR A 97 8.79 -13.74 -1.80
C THR A 97 9.38 -12.35 -1.56
N PRO A 98 9.94 -12.06 -0.37
CA PRO A 98 10.53 -10.77 -0.13
C PRO A 98 11.71 -10.63 -1.10
N SER A 99 11.63 -9.68 -2.04
CA SER A 99 12.85 -9.20 -2.68
C SER A 99 13.52 -8.29 -1.65
N GLU A 100 14.51 -8.82 -0.94
CA GLU A 100 15.34 -8.05 0.02
C GLU A 100 15.85 -6.75 -0.63
N THR A 101 16.16 -6.80 -1.93
CA THR A 101 16.56 -5.65 -2.76
C THR A 101 15.48 -4.56 -2.87
N LEU A 102 14.21 -4.93 -3.04
CA LEU A 102 13.08 -3.98 -3.10
C LEU A 102 12.79 -3.38 -1.72
N ARG A 103 12.90 -4.19 -0.66
CA ARG A 103 12.72 -3.76 0.73
C ARG A 103 13.75 -2.71 1.13
N ASP A 104 15.02 -2.98 0.84
CA ASP A 104 16.11 -2.04 1.12
C ASP A 104 16.01 -0.76 0.29
N ALA A 105 15.61 -0.84 -0.98
CA ALA A 105 15.42 0.35 -1.82
C ALA A 105 14.27 1.26 -1.30
N GLN A 106 13.18 0.66 -0.82
CA GLN A 106 12.05 1.40 -0.23
C GLN A 106 12.40 2.09 1.09
N GLN A 107 13.36 1.53 1.85
CA GLN A 107 13.80 2.06 3.14
C GLN A 107 14.98 3.04 3.03
N ARG A 108 15.91 2.84 2.09
CA ARG A 108 17.12 3.65 1.91
C ARG A 108 16.89 4.92 1.06
N ALA A 109 15.89 4.95 0.18
CA ALA A 109 15.61 6.12 -0.67
C ALA A 109 15.12 7.39 0.07
N GLY A 110 15.00 7.34 1.40
CA GLY A 110 14.79 8.51 2.27
C GLY A 110 16.05 9.10 2.90
N ARG A 111 17.24 8.63 2.52
CA ARG A 111 18.53 9.21 2.93
C ARG A 111 19.32 9.67 1.69
N THR A 112 18.93 10.80 1.12
CA THR A 112 19.78 11.68 0.30
C THR A 112 19.10 13.02 0.07
#